data_AF-A0A7X8FXY6-F1
#
_entry.id   AF-A0A7X8FXY6-F1
#
_cell.length_a   1.000
_cell.length_b   1.000
_cell.length_c   1.000
_cell.angle_alpha   90.00
_cell.angle_beta   90.00
_cell.angle_gamma   90.00
#
_symmetry.space_group_name_H-M   'P 1'
#
loop_
_entity.id
_entity.type
_entity.pdbx_description
1 polymer ?
#
loop_
_entity_poly.entity_id
_entity_poly.type
_entity_poly.pdbx_seq_one_letter_code
_entity_poly.pdbx_strand_id
1 'polypeptide(L)'
;MGEYREENRIMKYSENPSKEAVAWQGYDAFVGMDNYRNEVLKAGTILVKMEPSNSGYFTTLEEYRKQNLNSNIISKGLQLQPWEKEEGVYLYRSYVSIWKLTKDVEVAIGETAANKDYGKGGITQIYIAGYDGKNPENNKAINLLEKTGEEQLKNYVIPEDEAKIIKEEHEQHVLKRNYFCHLRQKEKLIDLRNSTDDIYVKSDCKNKLKEIDEKIITLQKDLKDSYELIGNIPSKTYDEKIGYLSKKIKIIELNKEFKEIKEVEKEDIY
;
A
#
# COMPACT_ATOMS: atom_id res chain seq x y z
N MET A 1 -30.65 -38.56 -2.33
CA MET A 1 -30.62 -37.83 -1.03
C MET A 1 -29.27 -38.12 -0.40
N GLY A 2 -28.36 -37.18 -0.18
CA GLY A 2 -28.39 -35.73 -0.37
C GLY A 2 -27.07 -35.24 -0.97
N GLU A 3 -27.15 -34.11 -1.65
CA GLU A 3 -26.05 -33.40 -2.27
C GLU A 3 -25.07 -32.89 -1.22
N TYR A 4 -23.78 -33.18 -1.42
CA TYR A 4 -22.69 -32.51 -0.71
C TYR A 4 -22.62 -31.06 -1.20
N ARG A 5 -23.15 -30.12 -0.41
CA ARG A 5 -22.91 -28.69 -0.61
C ARG A 5 -21.51 -28.32 -0.13
N GLU A 6 -20.65 -27.91 -1.06
CA GLU A 6 -19.38 -27.23 -0.79
C GLU A 6 -19.63 -25.79 -0.27
N GLU A 7 -20.23 -25.66 0.90
CA GLU A 7 -20.30 -24.39 1.63
C GLU A 7 -19.40 -24.50 2.86
N ASN A 8 -18.09 -24.22 2.69
CA ASN A 8 -17.17 -23.77 3.75
C ASN A 8 -15.73 -23.56 3.24
N ARG A 9 -15.55 -22.66 2.25
CA ARG A 9 -14.28 -21.93 2.12
C ARG A 9 -14.49 -20.54 2.70
N ILE A 10 -13.86 -20.29 3.84
CA ILE A 10 -13.86 -19.01 4.54
C ILE A 10 -13.22 -17.95 3.62
N MET A 11 -14.04 -17.12 2.97
CA MET A 11 -13.64 -15.85 2.35
C MET A 11 -14.20 -14.73 3.21
N LYS A 12 -13.43 -14.29 4.21
CA LYS A 12 -13.87 -13.33 5.21
C LYS A 12 -13.24 -11.95 4.98
N TYR A 13 -13.38 -11.40 3.76
CA TYR A 13 -13.13 -9.98 3.44
C TYR A 13 -13.95 -9.44 2.23
N SER A 14 -14.90 -10.19 1.67
CA SER A 14 -15.38 -9.99 0.28
C SER A 14 -16.78 -9.37 0.09
N GLU A 15 -17.30 -8.55 1.00
CA GLU A 15 -18.65 -7.93 0.80
C GLU A 15 -18.65 -6.39 0.85
N ASN A 16 -17.50 -5.74 1.02
CA ASN A 16 -17.47 -4.28 1.11
C ASN A 16 -16.33 -3.72 0.25
N PRO A 17 -16.65 -3.21 -0.96
CA PRO A 17 -15.65 -2.64 -1.86
C PRO A 17 -14.77 -1.58 -1.20
N SER A 18 -15.32 -0.72 -0.34
CA SER A 18 -14.53 0.32 0.34
C SER A 18 -13.50 -0.25 1.31
N LYS A 19 -13.85 -1.30 2.06
CA LYS A 19 -12.89 -1.98 2.93
C LYS A 19 -11.79 -2.65 2.12
N GLU A 20 -12.14 -3.27 0.99
CA GLU A 20 -11.16 -3.90 0.11
C GLU A 20 -10.25 -2.86 -0.55
N ALA A 21 -10.79 -1.75 -1.04
CA ALA A 21 -10.01 -0.62 -1.57
C ALA A 21 -8.98 -0.11 -0.54
N VAL A 22 -9.43 0.18 0.67
CA VAL A 22 -8.53 0.59 1.77
C VAL A 22 -7.49 -0.50 2.06
N ALA A 23 -7.87 -1.78 1.96
CA ALA A 23 -6.95 -2.91 2.17
C ALA A 23 -5.97 -3.15 1.01
N TRP A 24 -6.10 -2.45 -0.13
CA TRP A 24 -5.05 -2.33 -1.16
C TRP A 24 -4.11 -1.15 -0.90
N GLN A 25 -4.41 -0.33 0.11
CA GLN A 25 -3.66 0.83 0.54
C GLN A 25 -3.21 0.67 1.99
N GLY A 26 -2.41 1.61 2.49
CA GLY A 26 -1.90 1.62 3.86
C GLY A 26 -0.60 0.83 4.08
N TYR A 27 -0.04 0.20 3.04
CA TYR A 27 1.22 -0.54 3.05
C TYR A 27 1.95 -0.44 1.69
N ASP A 28 3.16 -1.00 1.61
CA ASP A 28 4.03 -0.97 0.43
C ASP A 28 4.24 0.41 -0.19
N ALA A 29 4.04 0.60 -1.48
CA ALA A 29 4.23 1.93 -2.09
C ALA A 29 3.15 2.93 -1.66
N PHE A 30 1.95 2.47 -1.29
CA PHE A 30 0.77 3.33 -1.09
C PHE A 30 0.37 3.37 0.38
N VAL A 31 1.19 3.98 1.23
CA VAL A 31 0.93 4.00 2.69
C VAL A 31 -0.14 4.96 3.15
N GLY A 32 -0.49 5.94 2.33
CA GLY A 32 -1.67 6.75 2.53
C GLY A 32 -2.92 5.95 2.18
N MET A 33 -3.95 6.07 3.01
CA MET A 33 -5.27 5.48 2.74
C MET A 33 -6.24 6.61 2.39
N ASP A 34 -6.81 6.54 1.18
CA ASP A 34 -7.90 7.42 0.78
C ASP A 34 -9.20 7.01 1.47
N ASN A 35 -10.14 7.95 1.55
CA ASN A 35 -11.46 7.67 2.08
C ASN A 35 -12.37 7.19 0.94
N TYR A 36 -12.93 6.00 1.10
CA TYR A 36 -13.90 5.44 0.17
C TYR A 36 -15.26 5.28 0.81
N ARG A 37 -16.29 5.38 -0.02
CA ARG A 37 -17.66 4.99 0.30
C ARG A 37 -18.17 4.01 -0.75
N ASN A 38 -19.06 3.12 -0.35
CA ASN A 38 -19.72 2.24 -1.30
C ASN A 38 -20.73 3.03 -2.14
N GLU A 39 -20.81 2.69 -3.42
CA GLU A 39 -21.84 3.22 -4.34
C GLU A 39 -22.23 2.14 -5.34
N VAL A 40 -23.47 2.17 -5.81
CA VAL A 40 -23.90 1.33 -6.94
C VAL A 40 -23.78 2.14 -8.23
N LEU A 41 -22.81 1.78 -9.07
CA LEU A 41 -22.74 2.28 -10.43
C LEU A 41 -23.74 1.55 -11.31
N LYS A 42 -24.43 2.30 -12.17
CA LYS A 42 -25.45 1.74 -13.05
C LYS A 42 -24.87 1.06 -14.28
N ALA A 43 -25.61 0.08 -14.79
CA ALA A 43 -25.37 -0.46 -16.13
C ALA A 43 -25.26 0.67 -17.16
N GLY A 44 -24.31 0.54 -18.08
CA GLY A 44 -23.99 1.53 -19.11
C GLY A 44 -22.89 2.53 -18.72
N THR A 45 -22.52 2.62 -17.43
CA THR A 45 -21.40 3.48 -16.99
C THR A 45 -20.10 3.07 -17.67
N ILE A 46 -19.33 4.07 -18.13
CA ILE A 46 -18.02 3.89 -18.75
C ILE A 46 -16.92 4.21 -17.74
N LEU A 47 -16.00 3.27 -17.58
CA LEU A 47 -14.86 3.35 -16.69
C LEU A 47 -13.56 3.33 -17.49
N VAL A 48 -12.54 3.99 -16.94
CA VAL A 48 -11.21 4.05 -17.53
C VAL A 48 -10.20 3.50 -16.53
N LYS A 49 -9.33 2.62 -16.99
CA LYS A 49 -8.27 2.03 -16.17
C LYS A 49 -6.91 2.36 -16.75
N MET A 50 -6.01 2.85 -15.89
CA MET A 50 -4.61 3.08 -16.26
C MET A 50 -3.86 1.75 -16.33
N GLU A 51 -3.16 1.52 -17.42
CA GLU A 51 -2.49 0.25 -17.73
C GLU A 51 -0.98 0.43 -18.01
N PRO A 52 -0.17 -0.60 -17.77
CA PRO A 52 -0.50 -1.92 -17.20
C PRO A 52 -0.77 -1.88 -15.69
N SER A 53 -1.82 -2.56 -15.23
CA SER A 53 -2.08 -2.72 -13.80
C SER A 53 -2.96 -3.93 -13.49
N ASN A 54 -2.57 -4.72 -12.48
CA ASN A 54 -3.39 -5.81 -11.95
C ASN A 54 -4.43 -5.34 -10.90
N SER A 55 -4.47 -4.05 -10.56
CA SER A 55 -5.38 -3.54 -9.53
C SER A 55 -6.81 -3.35 -10.07
N GLY A 56 -7.80 -3.49 -9.20
CA GLY A 56 -9.20 -3.17 -9.48
C GLY A 56 -9.54 -1.67 -9.50
N TYR A 57 -8.54 -0.80 -9.70
CA TYR A 57 -8.73 0.65 -9.69
C TYR A 57 -8.98 1.22 -11.09
N PHE A 58 -10.03 2.03 -11.16
CA PHE A 58 -10.56 2.73 -12.32
C PHE A 58 -10.75 4.22 -11.98
N THR A 59 -11.04 5.02 -13.00
CA THR A 59 -11.57 6.38 -12.90
C THR A 59 -12.73 6.55 -13.88
N THR A 60 -13.36 7.70 -13.88
CA THR A 60 -14.45 8.01 -14.80
C THR A 60 -13.91 8.45 -16.16
N LEU A 61 -14.70 8.24 -17.22
CA LEU A 61 -14.38 8.77 -18.54
C LEU A 61 -14.27 10.30 -18.56
N GLU A 62 -15.05 10.97 -17.72
CA GLU A 62 -15.02 12.43 -17.57
C GLU A 62 -13.68 12.91 -17.02
N GLU A 63 -13.23 12.32 -15.90
CA GLU A 63 -11.95 12.67 -15.27
C GLU A 63 -10.78 12.40 -16.21
N TYR A 64 -10.79 11.26 -16.90
CA TYR A 64 -9.81 10.91 -17.91
C TYR A 64 -9.73 11.97 -19.03
N ARG A 65 -10.87 12.37 -19.60
CA ARG A 65 -10.91 13.32 -20.72
C ARG A 65 -10.39 14.71 -20.36
N LYS A 66 -10.57 15.14 -19.10
CA LYS A 66 -10.01 16.43 -18.61
C LYS A 66 -8.49 16.49 -18.68
N GLN A 67 -7.79 15.35 -18.70
CA GLN A 67 -6.32 15.31 -18.63
C GLN A 67 -5.61 15.27 -19.99
N ASN A 68 -6.34 15.40 -21.10
CA ASN A 68 -5.78 15.51 -22.46
C ASN A 68 -4.80 14.38 -22.83
N LEU A 69 -5.12 13.14 -22.45
CA LEU A 69 -4.34 11.94 -22.75
C LEU A 69 -2.89 11.98 -22.21
N ASN A 70 -2.60 12.80 -21.21
CA ASN A 70 -1.25 12.96 -20.66
C ASN A 70 -1.03 12.03 -19.46
N SER A 71 -0.18 11.03 -19.64
CA SER A 71 0.10 10.00 -18.63
C SER A 71 0.66 10.55 -17.33
N ASN A 72 1.58 11.51 -17.40
CA ASN A 72 2.16 12.17 -16.23
C ASN A 72 1.08 12.87 -15.40
N ILE A 73 0.19 13.64 -16.07
CA ILE A 73 -0.89 14.36 -15.40
C ILE A 73 -1.89 13.40 -14.77
N ILE A 74 -2.37 12.39 -15.51
CA ILE A 74 -3.34 11.42 -14.98
C ILE A 74 -2.72 10.63 -13.82
N SER A 75 -1.47 10.19 -13.95
CA SER A 75 -0.77 9.43 -12.91
C SER A 75 -0.60 10.26 -11.64
N LYS A 76 -0.19 11.54 -11.74
CA LYS A 76 -0.08 12.44 -10.57
C LYS A 76 -1.43 12.79 -9.95
N GLY A 77 -2.48 12.88 -10.75
CA GLY A 77 -3.84 13.08 -10.28
C GLY A 77 -4.42 11.83 -9.61
N LEU A 78 -4.05 10.63 -10.05
CA LEU A 78 -4.42 9.36 -9.41
C LEU A 78 -3.42 8.90 -8.34
N GLN A 79 -2.36 9.68 -8.09
CA GLN A 79 -1.25 9.35 -7.18
C GLN A 79 -0.64 7.96 -7.45
N LEU A 80 -0.45 7.64 -8.73
CA LEU A 80 0.16 6.38 -9.15
C LEU A 80 1.69 6.50 -9.13
N GLN A 81 2.33 5.57 -8.43
CA GLN A 81 3.77 5.45 -8.46
C GLN A 81 4.26 5.10 -9.88
N PRO A 82 5.27 5.82 -10.41
CA PRO A 82 6.03 5.40 -11.59
C PRO A 82 6.70 4.04 -11.35
N TRP A 83 6.81 3.20 -12.36
CA TRP A 83 7.59 1.96 -12.21
C TRP A 83 8.90 2.04 -12.97
N GLU A 84 9.93 1.40 -12.43
CA GLU A 84 11.18 1.15 -13.12
C GLU A 84 10.96 -0.01 -14.10
N LYS A 85 11.05 0.28 -15.41
CA LYS A 85 10.91 -0.73 -16.45
C LYS A 85 12.20 -1.55 -16.58
N GLU A 86 13.31 -0.86 -16.59
CA GLU A 86 14.69 -1.34 -16.70
C GLU A 86 15.56 -0.41 -15.85
N GLU A 87 16.79 -0.81 -15.50
CA GLU A 87 17.66 -0.04 -14.60
C GLU A 87 17.81 1.44 -15.04
N GLY A 88 17.33 2.36 -14.21
CA GLY A 88 17.36 3.80 -14.47
C GLY A 88 16.27 4.34 -15.40
N VAL A 89 15.37 3.49 -15.92
CA VAL A 89 14.29 3.88 -16.83
C VAL A 89 12.94 3.79 -16.13
N TYR A 90 12.39 4.95 -15.76
CA TYR A 90 11.10 5.06 -15.09
C TYR A 90 9.98 5.46 -16.07
N LEU A 91 8.82 4.83 -15.93
CA LEU A 91 7.65 5.07 -16.76
C LEU A 91 6.39 5.32 -15.91
N TYR A 92 5.56 6.22 -16.42
CA TYR A 92 4.15 6.26 -16.06
C TYR A 92 3.34 5.24 -16.87
N ARG A 93 2.08 5.03 -16.48
CA ARG A 93 1.11 4.14 -17.15
C ARG A 93 0.96 4.57 -18.63
N SER A 94 1.30 3.70 -19.59
CA SER A 94 1.48 4.13 -20.99
C SER A 94 0.20 4.11 -21.82
N TYR A 95 -0.85 3.44 -21.35
CA TYR A 95 -2.14 3.40 -22.03
C TYR A 95 -3.28 3.26 -21.03
N VAL A 96 -4.51 3.42 -21.51
CA VAL A 96 -5.71 3.10 -20.74
C VAL A 96 -6.52 2.01 -21.42
N SER A 97 -7.25 1.23 -20.62
CA SER A 97 -8.33 0.37 -21.06
C SER A 97 -9.68 1.03 -20.71
N ILE A 98 -10.61 1.02 -21.67
CA ILE A 98 -11.96 1.60 -21.52
C ILE A 98 -12.95 0.45 -21.36
N TRP A 99 -13.80 0.53 -20.34
CA TRP A 99 -14.71 -0.51 -19.93
C TRP A 99 -16.13 0.03 -19.84
N LYS A 100 -17.12 -0.79 -20.19
CA LYS A 100 -18.53 -0.48 -20.00
C LYS A 100 -19.19 -1.50 -19.06
N LEU A 101 -19.86 -1.01 -18.03
CA LEU A 101 -20.67 -1.86 -17.17
C LEU A 101 -21.90 -2.33 -17.92
N THR A 102 -22.23 -3.62 -17.84
CA THR A 102 -23.44 -4.19 -18.48
C THR A 102 -24.56 -4.47 -17.46
N LYS A 103 -24.24 -4.41 -16.16
CA LYS A 103 -25.17 -4.50 -15.04
C LYS A 103 -24.77 -3.49 -13.97
N ASP A 104 -25.66 -3.28 -13.01
CA ASP A 104 -25.34 -2.50 -11.82
C ASP A 104 -24.23 -3.21 -11.00
N VAL A 105 -23.27 -2.44 -10.49
CA VAL A 105 -22.13 -2.95 -9.71
C VAL A 105 -21.93 -2.08 -8.48
N GLU A 106 -21.82 -2.70 -7.31
CA GLU A 106 -21.37 -2.01 -6.10
C GLU A 106 -19.85 -1.85 -6.14
N VAL A 107 -19.39 -0.61 -5.96
CA VAL A 107 -17.99 -0.21 -6.03
C VAL A 107 -17.60 0.59 -4.81
N ALA A 108 -16.30 0.77 -4.60
CA ALA A 108 -15.81 1.84 -3.75
C ALA A 108 -15.54 3.07 -4.62
N ILE A 109 -15.90 4.25 -4.13
CA ILE A 109 -15.56 5.51 -4.79
C ILE A 109 -14.98 6.49 -3.77
N GLY A 110 -13.92 7.18 -4.17
CA GLY A 110 -13.18 8.14 -3.35
C GLY A 110 -12.40 9.12 -4.23
N GLU A 111 -11.80 10.11 -3.59
CA GLU A 111 -10.87 11.04 -4.22
C GLU A 111 -9.46 10.74 -3.72
N THR A 112 -8.49 10.72 -4.64
CA THR A 112 -7.09 10.51 -4.29
C THR A 112 -6.52 11.72 -3.55
N ALA A 113 -6.01 11.52 -2.34
CA ALA A 113 -5.44 12.61 -1.54
C ALA A 113 -4.32 12.14 -0.60
N ALA A 114 -4.25 10.84 -0.30
CA ALA A 114 -3.43 10.31 0.77
C ALA A 114 -1.96 10.08 0.40
N ASN A 115 -1.63 9.90 -0.88
CA ASN A 115 -0.29 9.55 -1.36
C ASN A 115 0.38 10.73 -2.09
N LYS A 116 0.58 11.84 -1.35
CA LYS A 116 1.05 13.13 -1.90
C LYS A 116 2.43 13.08 -2.55
N ASP A 117 3.23 12.10 -2.15
CA ASP A 117 4.55 11.84 -2.71
C ASP A 117 4.48 11.47 -4.21
N TYR A 118 3.33 10.98 -4.70
CA TYR A 118 3.12 10.64 -6.12
C TYR A 118 2.36 11.70 -6.92
N GLY A 119 2.03 12.83 -6.30
CA GLY A 119 1.34 13.92 -6.97
C GLY A 119 0.20 14.52 -6.15
N LYS A 120 -0.40 15.57 -6.72
CA LYS A 120 -1.40 16.39 -6.03
C LYS A 120 -2.68 15.62 -5.67
N GLY A 121 -2.97 14.53 -6.37
CA GLY A 121 -4.27 13.85 -6.22
C GLY A 121 -5.41 14.64 -6.86
N GLY A 122 -6.63 14.36 -6.41
CA GLY A 122 -7.85 15.07 -6.78
C GLY A 122 -8.66 14.39 -7.90
N ILE A 123 -8.20 13.25 -8.43
CA ILE A 123 -8.98 12.48 -9.40
C ILE A 123 -9.85 11.47 -8.66
N THR A 124 -11.11 11.35 -9.11
CA THR A 124 -12.01 10.31 -8.62
C THR A 124 -11.44 8.93 -8.94
N GLN A 125 -11.31 8.09 -7.92
CA GLN A 125 -10.88 6.72 -8.02
C GLN A 125 -12.03 5.79 -7.65
N ILE A 126 -12.24 4.79 -8.50
CA ILE A 126 -13.28 3.77 -8.37
C ILE A 126 -12.59 2.42 -8.20
N TYR A 127 -12.97 1.67 -7.19
CA TYR A 127 -12.47 0.33 -6.95
C TYR A 127 -13.57 -0.72 -7.14
N ILE A 128 -13.32 -1.71 -7.99
CA ILE A 128 -14.19 -2.85 -8.19
C ILE A 128 -13.60 -4.07 -7.48
N ALA A 129 -14.30 -4.53 -6.45
CA ALA A 129 -13.95 -5.71 -5.66
C ALA A 129 -13.89 -6.97 -6.52
N GLY A 130 -12.89 -7.82 -6.27
CA GLY A 130 -12.72 -9.09 -6.98
C GLY A 130 -12.18 -8.99 -8.42
N TYR A 131 -11.84 -7.79 -8.92
CA TYR A 131 -11.13 -7.66 -10.20
C TYR A 131 -9.77 -8.34 -10.12
N ASP A 132 -9.46 -9.20 -11.08
CA ASP A 132 -8.23 -10.01 -11.05
C ASP A 132 -7.22 -9.67 -12.17
N GLY A 133 -7.61 -8.82 -13.11
CA GLY A 133 -6.79 -8.34 -14.23
C GLY A 133 -6.21 -9.41 -15.17
N LYS A 134 -6.54 -10.68 -14.97
CA LYS A 134 -5.86 -11.82 -15.61
C LYS A 134 -6.84 -12.79 -16.25
N ASN A 135 -7.98 -13.04 -15.61
CA ASN A 135 -8.97 -13.97 -16.11
C ASN A 135 -10.26 -13.22 -16.49
N PRO A 136 -10.56 -13.10 -17.80
CA PRO A 136 -11.80 -12.49 -18.25
C PRO A 136 -13.05 -13.06 -17.57
N GLU A 137 -13.09 -14.37 -17.29
CA GLU A 137 -14.25 -15.01 -16.64
C GLU A 137 -14.47 -14.53 -15.21
N ASN A 138 -13.41 -14.20 -14.46
CA ASN A 138 -13.53 -13.64 -13.11
C ASN A 138 -14.09 -12.21 -13.17
N ASN A 139 -13.68 -11.42 -14.17
CA ASN A 139 -14.24 -10.09 -14.39
C ASN A 139 -15.73 -10.17 -14.81
N LYS A 140 -16.11 -11.18 -15.61
CA LYS A 140 -17.53 -11.43 -15.93
C LYS A 140 -18.35 -11.76 -14.68
N ALA A 141 -17.79 -12.55 -13.76
CA ALA A 141 -18.46 -12.94 -12.52
C ALA A 141 -18.78 -11.74 -11.60
N ILE A 142 -17.97 -10.68 -11.66
CA ILE A 142 -18.22 -9.40 -10.94
C ILE A 142 -18.95 -8.36 -11.81
N ASN A 143 -19.55 -8.78 -12.92
CA ASN A 143 -20.30 -7.94 -13.87
C ASN A 143 -19.47 -6.86 -14.60
N LEU A 144 -18.14 -7.01 -14.63
CA LEU A 144 -17.22 -6.22 -15.45
C LEU A 144 -16.95 -6.99 -16.75
N LEU A 145 -17.83 -6.79 -17.74
CA LEU A 145 -17.94 -7.72 -18.87
C LEU A 145 -17.16 -7.30 -20.12
N GLU A 146 -17.08 -6.01 -20.45
CA GLU A 146 -16.60 -5.61 -21.77
C GLU A 146 -15.61 -4.44 -21.74
N LYS A 147 -14.37 -4.76 -22.15
CA LYS A 147 -13.38 -3.78 -22.58
C LYS A 147 -13.76 -3.31 -23.98
N THR A 148 -14.16 -2.05 -24.10
CA THR A 148 -14.67 -1.46 -25.33
C THR A 148 -13.58 -0.76 -26.15
N GLY A 149 -12.38 -0.58 -25.58
CA GLY A 149 -11.27 0.04 -26.30
C GLY A 149 -10.01 0.21 -25.46
N GLU A 150 -8.98 0.72 -26.13
CA GLU A 150 -7.73 1.15 -25.54
C GLU A 150 -7.27 2.44 -26.20
N GLU A 151 -6.59 3.28 -25.42
CA GLU A 151 -6.01 4.51 -25.93
C GLU A 151 -4.59 4.68 -25.39
N GLN A 152 -3.65 4.96 -26.29
CA GLN A 152 -2.27 5.25 -25.91
C GLN A 152 -2.18 6.64 -25.29
N LEU A 153 -1.46 6.73 -24.18
CA LEU A 153 -1.20 7.99 -23.50
C LEU A 153 0.07 8.64 -24.06
N LYS A 154 0.13 9.96 -23.94
CA LYS A 154 1.29 10.78 -24.24
C LYS A 154 2.11 11.00 -22.97
N ASN A 155 3.39 11.33 -23.12
CA ASN A 155 4.27 11.74 -22.02
C ASN A 155 4.34 10.70 -20.87
N TYR A 156 4.41 9.42 -21.24
CA TYR A 156 4.56 8.32 -20.28
C TYR A 156 6.01 7.97 -19.98
N VAL A 157 6.95 8.42 -20.83
CA VAL A 157 8.39 8.30 -20.59
C VAL A 157 8.82 9.45 -19.69
N ILE A 158 9.53 9.11 -18.62
CA ILE A 158 10.10 10.09 -17.70
C ILE A 158 11.50 10.46 -18.22
N PRO A 159 11.81 11.76 -18.40
CA PRO A 159 13.16 12.22 -18.76
C PRO A 159 14.22 11.70 -17.79
N GLU A 160 15.44 11.43 -18.26
CA GLU A 160 16.50 10.80 -17.47
C GLU A 160 16.87 11.59 -16.19
N ASP A 161 16.88 12.91 -16.27
CA ASP A 161 17.11 13.81 -15.15
C ASP A 161 15.99 13.74 -14.10
N GLU A 162 14.72 13.73 -14.53
CA GLU A 162 13.57 13.51 -13.63
C GLU A 162 13.57 12.07 -13.08
N ALA A 163 13.94 11.08 -13.89
CA ALA A 163 14.00 9.67 -13.50
C ALA A 163 15.07 9.42 -12.43
N LYS A 164 16.21 10.10 -12.51
CA LYS A 164 17.25 10.04 -11.47
C LYS A 164 16.75 10.58 -10.13
N ILE A 165 16.08 11.73 -10.14
CA ILE A 165 15.49 12.30 -8.92
C ILE A 165 14.43 11.35 -8.36
N ILE A 166 13.53 10.84 -9.20
CA ILE A 166 12.49 9.89 -8.80
C ILE A 166 13.12 8.60 -8.24
N LYS A 167 14.22 8.11 -8.82
CA LYS A 167 14.94 6.94 -8.31
C LYS A 167 15.48 7.20 -6.91
N GLU A 168 16.18 8.31 -6.72
CA GLU A 168 16.76 8.70 -5.42
C GLU A 168 15.65 8.90 -4.36
N GLU A 169 14.55 9.58 -4.71
CA GLU A 169 13.35 9.72 -3.87
C GLU A 169 12.71 8.36 -3.54
N HIS A 170 12.53 7.50 -4.56
CA HIS A 170 11.97 6.17 -4.41
C HIS A 170 12.81 5.29 -3.50
N GLU A 171 14.13 5.27 -3.69
CA GLU A 171 15.06 4.48 -2.88
C GLU A 171 15.00 4.91 -1.41
N GLN A 172 15.00 6.21 -1.13
CA GLN A 172 14.89 6.68 0.25
C GLN A 172 13.51 6.38 0.86
N HIS A 173 12.42 6.53 0.10
CA HIS A 173 11.08 6.13 0.55
C HIS A 173 10.98 4.61 0.80
N VAL A 174 11.64 3.79 -0.02
CA VAL A 174 11.73 2.34 0.17
C VAL A 174 12.51 1.99 1.45
N LEU A 175 13.60 2.69 1.74
CA LEU A 175 14.33 2.55 3.01
C LEU A 175 13.42 2.91 4.20
N LYS A 176 12.72 4.04 4.14
CA LYS A 176 11.75 4.47 5.17
C LYS A 176 10.64 3.43 5.35
N ARG A 177 10.09 2.89 4.26
CA ARG A 177 9.11 1.80 4.28
C ARG A 177 9.64 0.57 4.98
N ASN A 178 10.79 0.06 4.53
CA ASN A 178 11.36 -1.18 5.07
C ASN A 178 11.65 -1.02 6.56
N TYR A 179 12.14 0.15 6.97
CA TYR A 179 12.37 0.49 8.36
C TYR A 179 11.06 0.48 9.16
N PHE A 180 10.01 1.15 8.68
CA PHE A 180 8.68 1.12 9.28
C PHE A 180 8.13 -0.32 9.42
N CYS A 181 8.25 -1.14 8.38
CA CYS A 181 7.78 -2.52 8.39
C CYS A 181 8.49 -3.35 9.47
N HIS A 182 9.81 -3.21 9.62
CA HIS A 182 10.55 -3.91 10.66
C HIS A 182 10.25 -3.40 12.07
N LEU A 183 10.05 -2.08 12.25
CA LEU A 183 9.54 -1.54 13.52
C LEU A 183 8.18 -2.16 13.90
N ARG A 184 7.25 -2.27 12.94
CA ARG A 184 5.94 -2.88 13.18
C ARG A 184 6.04 -4.37 13.49
N GLN A 185 6.96 -5.09 12.84
CA GLN A 185 7.22 -6.50 13.17
C GLN A 185 7.78 -6.63 14.59
N LYS A 186 8.73 -5.76 14.96
CA LYS A 186 9.30 -5.69 16.31
C LYS A 186 8.22 -5.47 17.36
N GLU A 187 7.37 -4.46 17.17
CA GLU A 187 6.23 -4.17 18.04
C GLU A 187 5.34 -5.41 18.25
N LYS A 188 4.89 -6.05 17.16
CA LYS A 188 4.04 -7.24 17.24
C LYS A 188 4.70 -8.42 17.97
N LEU A 189 6.01 -8.62 17.77
CA LEU A 189 6.74 -9.68 18.45
C LEU A 189 6.95 -9.39 19.92
N ILE A 190 7.16 -8.13 20.30
CA ILE A 190 7.20 -7.71 21.70
C ILE A 190 5.84 -7.99 22.36
N ASP A 191 4.74 -7.59 21.71
CA ASP A 191 3.37 -7.81 22.21
C ASP A 191 3.08 -9.32 22.36
N LEU A 192 3.41 -10.14 21.36
CA LEU A 192 3.24 -11.59 21.42
C LEU A 192 4.07 -12.23 22.53
N ARG A 193 5.36 -11.87 22.64
CA ARG A 193 6.26 -12.38 23.68
C ARG A 193 5.75 -12.05 25.09
N ASN A 194 5.18 -10.87 25.27
CA ASN A 194 4.71 -10.40 26.57
C ASN A 194 3.31 -10.94 26.94
N SER A 195 2.50 -11.33 25.95
CA SER A 195 1.12 -11.80 26.17
C SER A 195 0.98 -13.32 26.24
N THR A 196 1.96 -14.07 25.74
CA THR A 196 1.96 -15.54 25.81
C THR A 196 2.60 -16.04 27.10
N ASP A 197 2.15 -17.19 27.61
CA ASP A 197 2.82 -17.94 28.69
C ASP A 197 3.70 -19.08 28.16
N ASP A 198 3.57 -19.41 26.87
CA ASP A 198 4.32 -20.49 26.24
C ASP A 198 5.82 -20.13 26.14
N ILE A 199 6.65 -20.94 26.80
CA ILE A 199 8.10 -20.76 26.88
C ILE A 199 8.80 -20.89 25.51
N TYR A 200 8.29 -21.75 24.62
CA TYR A 200 8.83 -21.94 23.28
C TYR A 200 8.49 -20.73 22.41
N VAL A 201 7.25 -20.23 22.49
CA VAL A 201 6.86 -19.01 21.78
C VAL A 201 7.68 -17.81 22.27
N LYS A 202 7.94 -17.69 23.58
CA LYS A 202 8.84 -16.65 24.13
C LYS A 202 10.25 -16.75 23.58
N SER A 203 10.81 -17.96 23.53
CA SER A 203 12.14 -18.23 22.98
C SER A 203 12.24 -17.86 21.50
N ASP A 204 11.27 -18.30 20.69
CA ASP A 204 11.20 -17.99 19.27
C ASP A 204 11.05 -16.49 19.01
N CYS A 205 10.19 -15.81 19.77
CA CYS A 205 10.07 -14.35 19.69
C CYS A 205 11.39 -13.65 20.01
N LYS A 206 12.14 -14.12 21.02
CA LYS A 206 13.45 -13.56 21.38
C LYS A 206 14.45 -13.69 20.24
N ASN A 207 14.51 -14.84 19.57
CA ASN A 207 15.39 -15.07 18.43
C ASN A 207 15.02 -14.18 17.24
N LYS A 208 13.73 -14.12 16.88
CA LYS A 208 13.24 -13.26 15.79
C LYS A 208 13.45 -11.77 16.07
N LEU A 209 13.31 -11.35 17.32
CA LEU A 209 13.57 -9.96 17.72
C LEU A 209 15.03 -9.59 17.46
N LYS A 210 15.99 -10.47 17.74
CA LYS A 210 17.41 -10.24 17.43
C LYS A 210 17.65 -10.03 15.93
N GLU A 211 17.07 -10.89 15.09
CA GLU A 211 17.17 -10.75 13.63
C GLU A 211 16.56 -9.44 13.12
N ILE A 212 15.43 -9.02 13.70
CA ILE A 212 14.77 -7.76 13.33
C ILE A 212 15.55 -6.55 13.82
N ASP A 213 16.15 -6.61 15.01
CA ASP A 213 17.00 -5.54 15.53
C ASP A 213 18.23 -5.31 14.64
N GLU A 214 18.86 -6.38 14.16
CA GLU A 214 19.96 -6.30 13.18
C GLU A 214 19.51 -5.59 11.89
N LYS A 215 18.35 -5.97 11.34
CA LYS A 215 17.78 -5.30 10.15
C LYS A 215 17.45 -3.83 10.39
N ILE A 216 16.91 -3.50 11.56
CA ILE A 216 16.61 -2.12 11.96
C ILE A 216 17.89 -1.29 12.00
N ILE A 217 18.97 -1.81 12.60
CA ILE A 217 20.26 -1.12 12.69
C ILE A 217 20.83 -0.86 11.29
N THR A 218 20.80 -1.86 10.41
CA THR A 218 21.22 -1.69 9.01
C THR A 218 20.41 -0.61 8.31
N LEU A 219 19.07 -0.66 8.39
CA LEU A 219 18.21 0.32 7.73
C LEU A 219 18.35 1.74 8.29
N GLN A 220 18.62 1.88 9.60
CA GLN A 220 18.93 3.17 10.20
C GLN A 220 20.23 3.75 9.65
N LYS A 221 21.25 2.91 9.46
CA LYS A 221 22.51 3.31 8.82
C LYS A 221 22.27 3.69 7.36
N ASP A 222 21.59 2.86 6.58
CA ASP A 222 21.32 3.13 5.17
C ASP A 222 20.51 4.42 4.98
N LEU A 223 19.53 4.69 5.85
CA LEU A 223 18.79 5.96 5.86
C LEU A 223 19.69 7.14 6.17
N LYS A 224 20.58 7.01 7.16
CA LYS A 224 21.53 8.06 7.51
C LYS A 224 22.48 8.35 6.35
N ASP A 225 23.05 7.32 5.75
CA ASP A 225 23.97 7.42 4.60
C ASP A 225 23.22 8.07 3.41
N SER A 226 21.97 7.69 3.16
CA SER A 226 21.11 8.34 2.16
C SER A 226 20.87 9.83 2.47
N TYR A 227 20.59 10.20 3.72
CA TYR A 227 20.43 11.61 4.10
C TYR A 227 21.69 12.44 3.88
N GLU A 228 22.87 11.86 4.08
CA GLU A 228 24.15 12.51 3.82
C GLU A 228 24.43 12.68 2.32
N LEU A 229 23.99 11.73 1.48
CA LEU A 229 24.22 11.74 0.04
C LEU A 229 23.27 12.67 -0.73
N ILE A 230 21.97 12.58 -0.46
CA ILE A 230 20.92 13.23 -1.26
C ILE A 230 20.00 14.15 -0.44
N GLY A 231 20.28 14.31 0.86
CA GLY A 231 19.41 15.04 1.79
C GLY A 231 18.22 14.21 2.27
N ASN A 232 17.49 14.74 3.24
CA ASN A 232 16.24 14.11 3.71
C ASN A 232 15.09 14.46 2.77
N ILE A 233 14.57 13.46 2.09
CA ILE A 233 13.41 13.51 1.22
C ILE A 233 12.19 13.20 2.09
N PRO A 234 11.36 14.20 2.42
CA PRO A 234 10.24 13.99 3.32
C PRO A 234 9.27 12.97 2.73
N SER A 235 8.75 12.10 3.58
CA SER A 235 7.55 11.34 3.28
C SER A 235 6.64 11.47 4.48
N LYS A 236 5.63 12.33 4.36
CA LYS A 236 4.76 12.68 5.49
C LYS A 236 4.22 11.42 6.18
N THR A 237 3.82 10.43 5.39
CA THR A 237 3.24 9.20 5.91
C THR A 237 4.26 8.34 6.65
N TYR A 238 5.46 8.13 6.10
CA TYR A 238 6.47 7.30 6.76
C TYR A 238 7.11 7.99 7.95
N ASP A 239 7.42 9.28 7.82
CA ASP A 239 8.08 10.05 8.88
C ASP A 239 7.21 10.09 10.15
N GLU A 240 5.89 10.31 10.00
CA GLU A 240 4.93 10.28 11.12
C GLU A 240 4.81 8.86 11.74
N LYS A 241 4.66 7.83 10.91
CA LYS A 241 4.48 6.43 11.38
C LYS A 241 5.73 5.88 12.05
N ILE A 242 6.91 6.13 11.48
CA ILE A 242 8.22 5.75 12.07
C ILE A 242 8.40 6.46 13.41
N GLY A 243 8.12 7.78 13.46
CA GLY A 243 8.22 8.55 14.69
C GLY A 243 7.32 8.04 15.80
N TYR A 244 6.08 7.67 15.47
CA TYR A 244 5.13 7.07 16.41
C TYR A 244 5.61 5.69 16.92
N LEU A 245 5.92 4.74 16.02
CA LEU A 245 6.32 3.39 16.41
C LEU A 245 7.64 3.38 17.19
N SER A 246 8.62 4.18 16.78
CA SER A 246 9.91 4.27 17.48
C SER A 246 9.72 4.74 18.93
N LYS A 247 8.85 5.74 19.15
CA LYS A 247 8.51 6.21 20.51
C LYS A 247 7.79 5.13 21.31
N LYS A 248 6.81 4.45 20.71
CA LYS A 248 6.03 3.39 21.36
C LYS A 248 6.93 2.23 21.80
N ILE A 249 7.79 1.72 20.92
CA ILE A 249 8.72 0.62 21.23
C ILE A 249 9.67 1.01 22.35
N LYS A 250 10.26 2.20 22.30
CA LYS A 250 11.14 2.72 23.35
C LYS A 250 10.47 2.76 24.72
N ILE A 251 9.20 3.19 24.78
CA ILE A 251 8.42 3.19 26.02
C ILE A 251 8.22 1.77 26.56
N ILE A 252 7.91 0.80 25.69
CA ILE A 252 7.72 -0.60 26.10
C ILE A 252 9.03 -1.19 26.65
N GLU A 253 10.16 -0.92 26.00
CA GLU A 253 11.48 -1.38 26.43
C GLU A 253 11.88 -0.77 27.79
N LEU A 254 11.72 0.55 27.95
CA LEU A 254 11.99 1.22 29.24
C LEU A 254 11.11 0.69 30.37
N ASN A 255 9.81 0.52 30.14
CA ASN A 255 8.90 -0.02 31.14
C ASN A 255 9.25 -1.46 31.55
N LYS A 256 9.86 -2.22 30.64
CA LYS A 256 10.36 -3.56 30.93
C LYS A 256 11.62 -3.50 31.81
N GLU A 257 12.59 -2.66 31.47
CA GLU A 257 13.79 -2.44 32.28
C GLU A 257 13.43 -2.02 33.71
N PHE A 258 12.47 -1.10 33.87
CA PHE A 258 11.98 -0.68 35.20
C PHE A 258 11.31 -1.81 35.99
N LYS A 259 10.65 -2.77 35.33
CA LYS A 259 10.05 -3.94 36.01
C LYS A 259 11.13 -4.93 36.45
N GLU A 260 12.09 -5.23 35.59
CA GLU A 260 13.19 -6.14 35.88
C GLU A 260 14.05 -5.58 37.04
N ILE A 261 14.35 -4.28 37.06
CA ILE A 261 15.06 -3.63 38.20
C ILE A 261 14.29 -3.80 39.51
N LYS A 262 12.96 -3.60 39.52
CA LYS A 262 12.13 -3.75 40.72
C LYS A 262 11.97 -5.19 41.21
N GLU A 263 12.14 -6.17 40.33
CA GLU A 263 12.14 -7.58 40.69
C GLU A 263 13.49 -7.98 41.32
N VAL A 264 14.60 -7.52 40.74
CA VAL A 264 15.94 -7.70 41.32
C VAL A 264 16.07 -7.01 42.69
N GLU A 265 15.59 -5.77 42.83
CA GLU A 265 15.57 -5.06 44.12
C GLU A 265 14.70 -5.75 45.18
N LYS A 266 13.75 -6.60 44.79
CA LYS A 266 12.95 -7.42 45.74
C LYS A 266 13.65 -8.72 46.13
N GLU A 267 14.49 -9.26 45.26
CA GLU A 267 15.28 -10.46 45.53
C GLU A 267 16.50 -10.17 46.42
N ASP A 268 17.06 -8.95 46.36
CA ASP A 268 18.19 -8.51 47.19
C ASP A 268 17.81 -8.08 48.64
N ILE A 269 16.54 -8.21 49.05
CA ILE A 269 16.05 -7.84 50.40
C ILE A 269 15.76 -9.09 51.30
N TYR A 270 16.24 -10.28 50.92
CA TYR A 270 16.14 -11.50 51.75
C TYR A 270 17.48 -12.11 52.13
#